data_AF-A0A2E9CP50-F1
#
_entry.id   AF-A0A2E9CP50-F1
#
_cell.length_a   1.000
_cell.length_b   1.000
_cell.length_c   1.000
_cell.angle_alpha   90.00
_cell.angle_beta   90.00
_cell.angle_gamma   90.00
#
_symmetry.space_group_name_H-M   'P 1'
#
loop_
_entity.id
_entity.type
_entity.pdbx_description
1 polymer ?
#
loop_
_entity_poly.entity_id
_entity_poly.type
_entity_poly.pdbx_seq_one_letter_code
_entity_poly.pdbx_strand_id
1 'polypeptide(L)'
;MSSQPFNLRLHDKMQSHVSHISEALGLSRADYIRDLIRQDIERRNRFPIPAHEVSDDTLFFRAAHGDDGAMMELSCRVAEKIESESVPHKRFEMFGAAMVMMRLAAECGDGNANANLAAGLLLRSDAAREMGEYDFADSLQINAIARYNLALDRGAHDASVQLEQAISKARPSMVEAARSLSDAMASGLCEAEG
;
A
#
# COMPACT_ATOMS: atom_id res chain seq x y z
N MET A 1 -8.21 -8.81 -36.73
CA MET A 1 -6.87 -8.22 -36.52
C MET A 1 -5.97 -9.33 -35.99
N SER A 2 -4.85 -9.66 -36.64
CA SER A 2 -3.94 -10.70 -36.14
C SER A 2 -3.20 -10.17 -34.92
N SER A 3 -3.41 -10.76 -33.75
CA SER A 3 -2.63 -10.44 -32.56
C SER A 3 -1.19 -10.89 -32.75
N GLN A 4 -0.22 -9.99 -32.55
CA GLN A 4 1.18 -10.38 -32.52
C GLN A 4 1.46 -11.22 -31.26
N PRO A 5 2.27 -12.29 -31.37
CA PRO A 5 2.63 -13.10 -30.21
C PRO A 5 3.44 -12.26 -29.21
N PHE A 6 2.99 -12.24 -27.96
CA PHE A 6 3.67 -11.60 -26.84
C PHE A 6 4.51 -12.63 -26.09
N ASN A 7 5.81 -12.37 -25.96
CA ASN A 7 6.73 -13.25 -25.23
C ASN A 7 6.85 -12.77 -23.77
N LEU A 8 6.20 -13.49 -22.86
CA LEU A 8 6.27 -13.25 -21.43
C LEU A 8 7.45 -14.01 -20.82
N ARG A 9 8.42 -13.30 -20.25
CA ARG A 9 9.48 -13.91 -19.41
C ARG A 9 9.00 -13.92 -17.96
N LEU A 10 8.79 -15.11 -17.42
CA LEU A 10 8.43 -15.32 -16.02
C LEU A 10 9.65 -15.80 -15.24
N HIS A 11 9.75 -15.36 -13.99
CA HIS A 11 10.70 -15.86 -13.01
C HIS A 11 10.51 -17.37 -12.81
N ASP A 12 11.58 -18.12 -12.53
CA ASP A 12 11.59 -19.59 -12.53
C ASP A 12 10.57 -20.18 -11.54
N LYS A 13 10.40 -19.57 -10.37
CA LYS A 13 9.38 -19.97 -9.38
C LYS A 13 7.95 -19.78 -9.91
N MET A 14 7.66 -18.65 -10.56
CA MET A 14 6.35 -18.41 -11.20
C MET A 14 6.13 -19.36 -12.39
N GLN A 15 7.19 -19.68 -13.14
CA GLN A 15 7.09 -20.65 -14.21
C GLN A 15 6.68 -22.04 -13.71
N SER A 16 7.32 -22.52 -12.65
CA SER A 16 7.00 -23.80 -12.03
C SER A 16 5.55 -23.83 -11.53
N HIS A 17 5.13 -22.78 -10.82
CA HIS A 17 3.78 -22.66 -10.27
C HIS A 17 2.69 -22.62 -11.36
N VAL A 18 2.92 -21.82 -12.41
CA VAL A 18 2.03 -21.75 -13.58
C VAL A 18 1.92 -23.10 -14.27
N SER A 19 3.03 -23.84 -14.41
CA SER A 19 3.02 -25.17 -15.06
C SER A 19 2.19 -26.15 -14.24
N HIS A 20 2.49 -26.26 -12.95
CA HIS A 20 1.82 -27.18 -12.04
C HIS A 20 0.31 -26.96 -11.98
N ILE A 21 -0.14 -25.71 -11.85
CA ILE A 21 -1.57 -25.41 -11.80
C ILE A 21 -2.23 -25.59 -13.18
N SER A 22 -1.57 -25.19 -14.27
CA SER A 22 -2.13 -25.40 -15.61
C SER A 22 -2.33 -26.88 -15.91
N GLU A 23 -1.39 -27.75 -15.52
CA GLU A 23 -1.51 -29.21 -15.65
C GLU A 23 -2.63 -29.77 -14.78
N ALA A 24 -2.73 -29.34 -13.52
CA ALA A 24 -3.80 -29.76 -12.62
C ALA A 24 -5.20 -29.38 -13.13
N LEU A 25 -5.30 -28.27 -13.88
CA LEU A 25 -6.54 -27.80 -14.50
C LEU A 25 -6.77 -28.36 -15.92
N GLY A 26 -5.83 -29.14 -16.46
CA GLY A 26 -5.90 -29.64 -17.83
C GLY A 26 -5.81 -28.56 -18.91
N LEU A 27 -5.20 -27.42 -18.59
CA LEU A 27 -5.05 -26.26 -19.47
C LEU A 27 -3.61 -26.15 -19.98
N SER A 28 -3.42 -25.57 -21.17
CA SER A 28 -2.07 -25.15 -21.57
C SER A 28 -1.62 -23.96 -20.71
N ARG A 29 -0.30 -23.81 -20.49
CA ARG A 29 0.26 -22.66 -19.75
C ARG A 29 -0.22 -21.32 -20.34
N ALA A 30 -0.31 -21.23 -21.67
CA ALA A 30 -0.77 -20.03 -22.35
C ALA A 30 -2.26 -19.74 -22.12
N ASP A 31 -3.10 -20.78 -22.07
CA ASP A 31 -4.53 -20.63 -21.79
C ASP A 31 -4.76 -20.26 -20.32
N TYR A 32 -4.03 -20.89 -19.40
CA TYR A 32 -4.09 -20.56 -17.99
C TYR A 32 -3.66 -19.11 -17.71
N ILE A 33 -2.56 -18.64 -18.32
CA ILE A 33 -2.14 -17.23 -18.22
C ILE A 33 -3.20 -16.30 -18.82
N ARG A 34 -3.79 -16.66 -19.97
CA ARG A 34 -4.88 -15.86 -20.57
C ARG A 34 -6.12 -15.81 -19.68
N ASP A 35 -6.47 -16.90 -19.01
CA ASP A 35 -7.57 -16.91 -18.06
C ASP A 35 -7.27 -16.09 -16.81
N LEU A 36 -6.04 -16.12 -16.29
CA LEU A 36 -5.64 -15.25 -15.19
C LEU A 36 -5.74 -13.77 -15.57
N ILE A 37 -5.21 -13.39 -16.74
CA ILE A 37 -5.30 -12.01 -17.25
C ILE A 37 -6.77 -11.62 -17.47
N ARG A 38 -7.58 -12.51 -18.05
CA ARG A 38 -9.02 -12.27 -18.26
C ARG A 38 -9.76 -12.10 -16.95
N GLN A 39 -9.50 -12.95 -15.96
CA GLN A 39 -10.09 -12.82 -14.62
C GLN A 39 -9.64 -11.54 -13.93
N ASP A 40 -8.39 -11.13 -14.09
CA ASP A 40 -7.88 -9.86 -13.56
C ASP A 40 -8.60 -8.67 -14.23
N ILE A 41 -8.75 -8.69 -15.55
CA ILE A 41 -9.52 -7.68 -16.30
C ILE A 41 -11.00 -7.69 -15.89
N GLU A 42 -11.63 -8.85 -15.78
CA GLU A 42 -13.03 -9.00 -15.35
C GLU A 42 -13.23 -8.53 -13.89
N ARG A 43 -12.24 -8.73 -13.01
CA ARG A 43 -12.24 -8.22 -11.63
C ARG A 43 -12.09 -6.70 -11.60
N ARG A 44 -11.19 -6.12 -12.40
CA ARG A 44 -11.04 -4.67 -12.55
C ARG A 44 -12.28 -4.01 -13.16
N ASN A 45 -12.96 -4.70 -14.07
CA ASN A 45 -14.16 -4.22 -14.75
C ASN A 45 -15.47 -4.51 -13.99
N ARG A 46 -15.41 -5.18 -12.83
CA ARG A 46 -16.60 -5.63 -12.09
C ARG A 46 -17.44 -4.49 -11.50
N PHE A 47 -16.87 -3.29 -11.42
CA PHE A 47 -17.53 -2.13 -10.83
C PHE A 47 -17.75 -1.05 -11.91
N PRO A 48 -18.87 -1.11 -12.65
CA PRO A 48 -19.15 -0.18 -13.75
C PRO A 48 -19.48 1.24 -13.28
N ILE A 49 -19.74 1.43 -11.98
CA ILE A 49 -20.07 2.72 -11.38
C ILE A 49 -18.79 3.30 -10.76
N PRO A 50 -18.43 4.56 -11.08
CA PRO A 50 -17.27 5.23 -10.48
C PRO A 50 -17.30 5.18 -8.95
N ALA A 51 -16.13 5.04 -8.33
CA ALA A 51 -16.01 4.94 -6.87
C ALA A 51 -16.65 6.13 -6.14
N HIS A 52 -16.51 7.35 -6.68
CA HIS A 52 -17.07 8.56 -6.09
C HIS A 52 -18.60 8.62 -6.09
N GLU A 53 -19.28 7.79 -6.89
CA GLU A 53 -20.75 7.78 -7.02
C GLU A 53 -21.43 6.74 -6.11
N VAL A 54 -20.66 5.92 -5.38
CA VAL A 54 -21.21 4.87 -4.51
C VAL A 54 -21.13 5.23 -3.02
N SER A 55 -21.98 4.57 -2.22
CA SER A 55 -22.00 4.72 -0.76
C SER A 55 -20.74 4.17 -0.09
N ASP A 56 -20.46 4.64 1.13
CA ASP A 56 -19.32 4.19 1.93
C ASP A 56 -19.30 2.66 2.12
N ASP A 57 -20.45 2.02 2.38
CA ASP A 57 -20.54 0.56 2.54
C ASP A 57 -20.11 -0.20 1.27
N THR A 58 -20.53 0.29 0.10
CA THR A 58 -20.15 -0.28 -1.21
C THR A 58 -18.68 -0.05 -1.49
N LEU A 59 -18.14 1.11 -1.09
CA LEU A 59 -16.72 1.41 -1.21
C LEU A 59 -15.88 0.49 -0.33
N PHE A 60 -16.25 0.27 0.93
CA PHE A 60 -15.53 -0.64 1.81
C PHE A 60 -15.51 -2.06 1.28
N PHE A 61 -16.65 -2.54 0.76
CA PHE A 61 -16.72 -3.85 0.09
C PHE A 61 -15.78 -3.92 -1.12
N ARG A 62 -15.81 -2.91 -2.00
CA ARG A 62 -14.95 -2.84 -3.20
C ARG A 62 -13.46 -2.79 -2.84
N ALA A 63 -13.09 -1.96 -1.88
CA ALA A 63 -11.71 -1.83 -1.38
C ALA A 63 -11.20 -3.14 -0.77
N ALA A 64 -12.02 -3.83 0.03
CA ALA A 64 -11.67 -5.14 0.59
C ALA A 64 -11.42 -6.22 -0.49
N HIS A 65 -11.95 -6.00 -1.69
CA HIS A 65 -11.77 -6.87 -2.86
C HIS A 65 -10.71 -6.36 -3.85
N GLY A 66 -9.89 -5.37 -3.46
CA GLY A 66 -8.74 -4.90 -4.24
C GLY A 66 -9.10 -3.92 -5.36
N ASP A 67 -10.22 -3.22 -5.27
CA ASP A 67 -10.54 -2.11 -6.19
C ASP A 67 -9.73 -0.86 -5.81
N ASP A 68 -8.68 -0.58 -6.57
CA ASP A 68 -7.80 0.58 -6.39
C ASP A 68 -8.55 1.92 -6.41
N GLY A 69 -9.60 2.04 -7.24
CA GLY A 69 -10.43 3.24 -7.32
C GLY A 69 -11.26 3.45 -6.06
N ALA A 70 -11.78 2.36 -5.48
CA ALA A 70 -12.49 2.40 -4.19
C ALA A 70 -11.55 2.70 -3.01
N MET A 71 -10.35 2.12 -3.01
CA MET A 71 -9.32 2.42 -2.01
C MET A 71 -8.87 3.88 -2.06
N MET A 72 -8.69 4.42 -3.26
CA MET A 72 -8.38 5.84 -3.46
C MET A 72 -9.52 6.74 -3.00
N GLU A 73 -10.76 6.47 -3.40
CA GLU A 73 -11.93 7.26 -3.01
C GLU A 73 -12.14 7.28 -1.49
N LEU A 74 -12.04 6.11 -0.83
CA LEU A 74 -12.11 6.05 0.64
C LEU A 74 -10.99 6.86 1.29
N SER A 75 -9.79 6.81 0.72
CA SER A 75 -8.65 7.59 1.21
C SER A 75 -8.92 9.10 1.08
N CYS A 76 -9.48 9.56 -0.05
CA CYS A 76 -9.88 10.95 -0.26
C CYS A 76 -10.95 11.40 0.74
N ARG A 77 -12.04 10.62 0.90
CA ARG A 77 -13.12 10.94 1.85
C ARG A 77 -12.63 11.00 3.29
N VAL A 78 -11.71 10.11 3.65
CA VAL A 78 -11.10 10.13 4.99
C VAL A 78 -10.18 11.34 5.13
N ALA A 79 -9.42 11.72 4.10
CA ALA A 79 -8.59 12.93 4.11
C ALA A 79 -9.42 14.21 4.30
N GLU A 80 -10.55 14.36 3.58
CA GLU A 80 -11.47 15.49 3.76
C GLU A 80 -12.06 15.56 5.18
N LYS A 81 -12.43 14.40 5.75
CA LYS A 81 -12.91 14.32 7.13
C LYS A 81 -11.81 14.67 8.13
N ILE A 82 -10.56 14.30 7.87
CA ILE A 82 -9.40 14.66 8.70
C ILE A 82 -9.18 16.17 8.72
N GLU A 83 -9.22 16.83 7.55
CA GLU A 83 -8.98 18.28 7.45
C GLU A 83 -9.99 19.09 8.27
N SER A 84 -11.23 18.61 8.36
CA SER A 84 -12.31 19.26 9.09
C SER A 84 -12.43 18.82 10.57
N GLU A 85 -11.71 17.77 10.99
CA GLU A 85 -11.80 17.24 12.35
C GLU A 85 -10.86 17.99 13.31
N SER A 86 -11.44 18.61 14.33
CA SER A 86 -10.73 19.42 15.32
C SER A 86 -10.33 18.63 16.56
N VAL A 87 -10.94 17.47 16.80
CA VAL A 87 -10.67 16.61 17.96
C VAL A 87 -9.47 15.70 17.66
N PRO A 88 -8.34 15.82 18.39
CA PRO A 88 -7.12 15.05 18.10
C PRO A 88 -7.33 13.54 18.12
N HIS A 89 -8.11 13.03 19.08
CA HIS A 89 -8.40 11.61 19.19
C HIS A 89 -9.15 11.05 17.97
N LYS A 90 -10.13 11.81 17.44
CA LYS A 90 -10.87 11.41 16.25
C LYS A 90 -10.01 11.47 15.00
N ARG A 91 -9.18 12.53 14.84
CA ARG A 91 -8.17 12.58 13.77
C ARG A 91 -7.24 11.37 13.84
N PHE A 92 -6.76 11.02 15.03
CA PHE A 92 -5.88 9.89 15.26
C PHE A 92 -6.50 8.56 14.79
N GLU A 93 -7.77 8.32 15.07
CA GLU A 93 -8.51 7.13 14.60
C GLU A 93 -8.69 7.15 13.08
N MET A 94 -9.06 8.29 12.50
CA MET A 94 -9.25 8.45 11.05
C MET A 94 -7.94 8.24 10.27
N PHE A 95 -6.81 8.75 10.76
CA PHE A 95 -5.49 8.45 10.20
C PHE A 95 -5.18 6.95 10.25
N GLY A 96 -5.49 6.30 11.38
CA GLY A 96 -5.39 4.85 11.52
C GLY A 96 -6.15 4.08 10.43
N ALA A 97 -7.40 4.46 10.19
CA ALA A 97 -8.25 3.83 9.18
C ALA A 97 -7.73 4.05 7.75
N ALA A 98 -7.31 5.26 7.38
CA ALA A 98 -6.73 5.56 6.07
C ALA A 98 -5.47 4.71 5.80
N MET A 99 -4.59 4.58 6.80
CA MET A 99 -3.35 3.84 6.67
C MET A 99 -3.54 2.33 6.50
N VAL A 100 -4.59 1.74 7.10
CA VAL A 100 -4.89 0.31 6.92
C VAL A 100 -5.17 -0.01 5.45
N MET A 101 -5.86 0.89 4.73
CA MET A 101 -6.16 0.69 3.30
C MET A 101 -4.89 0.79 2.44
N MET A 102 -3.98 1.70 2.77
CA MET A 102 -2.70 1.87 2.04
C MET A 102 -1.67 0.78 2.35
N ARG A 103 -1.80 0.11 3.50
CA ARG A 103 -0.85 -0.92 3.96
C ARG A 103 -0.76 -2.11 3.01
N LEU A 104 -1.90 -2.58 2.48
CA LEU A 104 -1.93 -3.72 1.55
C LEU A 104 -1.13 -3.43 0.26
N ALA A 105 -1.32 -2.26 -0.34
CA ALA A 105 -0.56 -1.84 -1.51
C ALA A 105 0.95 -1.67 -1.21
N ALA A 106 1.28 -1.11 -0.04
CA ALA A 106 2.67 -0.96 0.40
C ALA A 106 3.37 -2.31 0.64
N GLU A 107 2.66 -3.31 1.16
CA GLU A 107 3.15 -4.67 1.35
C GLU A 107 3.41 -5.39 0.01
N CYS A 108 2.63 -5.09 -1.02
CA CYS A 108 2.80 -5.65 -2.37
C CYS A 108 3.98 -5.10 -3.18
N GLY A 109 4.78 -4.17 -2.65
CA GLY A 109 5.93 -3.63 -3.38
C GLY A 109 5.80 -2.17 -3.81
N ASP A 110 4.63 -1.55 -3.66
CA ASP A 110 4.39 -0.23 -4.24
C ASP A 110 5.13 0.87 -3.46
N GLY A 111 6.04 1.58 -4.15
CA GLY A 111 6.82 2.67 -3.58
C GLY A 111 5.97 3.88 -3.18
N ASN A 112 5.00 4.27 -4.00
CA ASN A 112 4.12 5.41 -3.72
C ASN A 112 3.18 5.10 -2.55
N ALA A 113 2.71 3.85 -2.41
CA ALA A 113 1.95 3.43 -1.25
C ALA A 113 2.79 3.48 0.05
N ASN A 114 4.08 3.13 -0.02
CA ASN A 114 5.00 3.31 1.12
C ASN A 114 5.22 4.79 1.47
N ALA A 115 5.31 5.69 0.48
CA ALA A 115 5.41 7.14 0.71
C ALA A 115 4.13 7.71 1.37
N ASN A 116 2.96 7.32 0.88
CA ASN A 116 1.68 7.75 1.45
C ASN A 116 1.47 7.21 2.87
N LEU A 117 1.86 5.96 3.12
CA LEU A 117 1.83 5.39 4.47
C LEU A 117 2.77 6.12 5.43
N ALA A 118 3.97 6.50 4.97
CA ALA A 118 4.91 7.29 5.75
C ALA A 118 4.32 8.66 6.13
N ALA A 119 3.68 9.36 5.20
CA ALA A 119 3.01 10.63 5.47
C ALA A 119 1.87 10.47 6.50
N GLY A 120 1.02 9.45 6.35
CA GLY A 120 -0.06 9.17 7.30
C GLY A 120 0.45 8.87 8.72
N LEU A 121 1.57 8.13 8.83
CA LEU A 121 2.19 7.81 10.12
C LEU A 121 2.74 9.05 10.83
N LEU A 122 3.29 10.03 10.10
CA LEU A 122 3.72 11.30 10.68
C LEU A 122 2.55 12.12 11.22
N LEU A 123 1.48 12.26 10.43
CA LEU A 123 0.30 13.01 10.87
C LEU A 123 -0.34 12.35 12.10
N ARG A 124 -0.33 11.02 12.17
CA ARG A 124 -0.79 10.28 13.33
C ARG A 124 0.14 10.44 14.54
N SER A 125 1.45 10.50 14.32
CA SER A 125 2.44 10.84 15.36
C SER A 125 2.14 12.22 15.95
N ASP A 126 1.88 13.22 15.12
CA ASP A 126 1.58 14.58 15.58
C ASP A 126 0.30 14.63 16.42
N ALA A 127 -0.77 13.95 15.97
CA ALA A 127 -2.00 13.81 16.76
C ALA A 127 -1.76 13.07 18.09
N ALA A 128 -0.90 12.05 18.13
CA ALA A 128 -0.54 11.38 19.37
C ALA A 128 0.24 12.29 20.32
N ARG A 129 1.13 13.16 19.82
CA ARG A 129 1.82 14.17 20.64
C ARG A 129 0.83 15.18 21.24
N GLU A 130 -0.17 15.62 20.47
CA GLU A 130 -1.24 16.50 20.97
C GLU A 130 -2.04 15.85 22.11
N MET A 131 -2.15 14.53 22.10
CA MET A 131 -2.79 13.74 23.15
C MET A 131 -1.88 13.47 24.36
N GLY A 132 -0.61 13.86 24.32
CA GLY A 132 0.38 13.58 25.37
C GLY A 132 1.04 12.19 25.28
N GLU A 133 0.78 11.43 24.21
CA GLU A 133 1.26 10.06 23.99
C GLU A 133 2.65 10.07 23.30
N TYR A 134 3.66 10.64 23.97
CA TYR A 134 4.96 10.93 23.35
C TYR A 134 5.75 9.69 22.91
N ASP A 135 5.79 8.62 23.72
CA ASP A 135 6.53 7.39 23.39
C ASP A 135 5.90 6.68 22.18
N PHE A 136 4.58 6.74 22.08
CA PHE A 136 3.85 6.18 20.96
C PHE A 136 4.00 7.02 19.69
N ALA A 137 4.00 8.34 19.83
CA ALA A 137 4.32 9.26 18.72
C ALA A 137 5.74 9.01 18.18
N ASP A 138 6.73 8.84 19.06
CA ASP A 138 8.11 8.51 18.67
C ASP A 138 8.16 7.19 17.88
N SER A 139 7.38 6.18 18.30
CA SER A 139 7.27 4.89 17.60
C SER A 139 6.63 5.03 16.22
N LEU A 140 5.59 5.85 16.09
CA LEU A 140 4.94 6.16 14.81
C LEU A 140 5.88 6.91 13.87
N GLN A 141 6.67 7.85 14.40
CA GLN A 141 7.65 8.59 13.62
C GLN A 141 8.81 7.70 13.15
N ILE A 142 9.29 6.76 13.97
CA ILE A 142 10.28 5.74 13.54
C ILE A 142 9.72 4.90 12.38
N ASN A 143 8.46 4.46 12.48
CA ASN A 143 7.81 3.69 11.43
C ASN A 143 7.65 4.51 10.14
N ALA A 144 7.27 5.78 10.25
CA ALA A 144 7.18 6.68 9.10
C ALA A 144 8.50 6.80 8.35
N ILE A 145 9.61 6.98 9.06
CA ILE A 145 10.96 7.06 8.47
C ILE A 145 11.31 5.76 7.75
N ALA A 146 11.02 4.62 8.37
CA ALA A 146 11.28 3.31 7.77
C ALA A 146 10.48 3.10 6.47
N ARG A 147 9.20 3.49 6.46
CA ARG A 147 8.34 3.42 5.26
C ARG A 147 8.80 4.37 4.16
N TYR A 148 9.26 5.57 4.51
CA TYR A 148 9.81 6.52 3.55
C TYR A 148 11.10 5.99 2.89
N ASN A 149 12.00 5.38 3.66
CA ASN A 149 13.21 4.75 3.10
C ASN A 149 12.84 3.65 2.09
N LEU A 150 11.89 2.77 2.43
CA LEU A 150 11.38 1.75 1.50
C LEU A 150 10.75 2.35 0.24
N ALA A 151 10.07 3.49 0.37
CA ALA A 151 9.48 4.19 -0.78
C ALA A 151 10.55 4.66 -1.77
N LEU A 152 11.64 5.25 -1.26
CA LEU A 152 12.78 5.68 -2.07
C LEU A 152 13.47 4.49 -2.76
N ASP A 153 13.74 3.42 -2.02
CA ASP A 153 14.36 2.21 -2.56
C ASP A 153 13.52 1.57 -3.69
N ARG A 154 12.19 1.77 -3.63
CA ARG A 154 11.22 1.25 -4.61
C ARG A 154 10.89 2.25 -5.72
N GLY A 155 11.60 3.37 -5.78
CA GLY A 155 11.49 4.34 -6.87
C GLY A 155 10.22 5.18 -6.84
N ALA A 156 9.65 5.45 -5.66
CA ALA A 156 8.54 6.40 -5.53
C ALA A 156 8.94 7.76 -6.15
N HIS A 157 8.16 8.25 -7.11
CA HIS A 157 8.45 9.51 -7.81
C HIS A 157 7.87 10.74 -7.09
N ASP A 158 6.87 10.54 -6.21
CA ASP A 158 6.10 11.61 -5.54
C ASP A 158 6.33 11.64 -4.01
N ALA A 159 7.52 11.26 -3.54
CA ALA A 159 7.84 11.39 -2.13
C ALA A 159 7.94 12.89 -1.78
N SER A 160 6.88 13.45 -1.19
CA SER A 160 6.72 14.90 -0.98
C SER A 160 7.91 15.54 -0.26
N VAL A 161 8.39 16.69 -0.75
CA VAL A 161 9.45 17.50 -0.09
C VAL A 161 9.10 17.83 1.38
N GLN A 162 7.81 17.92 1.70
CA GLN A 162 7.35 18.15 3.07
C GLN A 162 7.60 16.94 3.97
N LEU A 163 7.50 15.72 3.42
CA LEU A 163 7.79 14.46 4.11
C LEU A 163 9.29 14.37 4.42
N GLU A 164 10.15 14.72 3.46
CA GLU A 164 11.61 14.83 3.65
C GLU A 164 11.97 15.83 4.74
N GLN A 165 11.36 17.01 4.73
CA GLN A 165 11.60 18.04 5.74
C GLN A 165 11.15 17.62 7.13
N ALA A 166 10.03 16.90 7.24
CA ALA A 166 9.54 16.38 8.52
C ALA A 166 10.46 15.26 9.06
N ILE A 167 10.95 14.39 8.18
CA ILE A 167 11.84 13.27 8.53
C ILE A 167 13.26 13.76 8.87
N SER A 168 13.79 14.75 8.16
CA SER A 168 15.15 15.27 8.37
C SER A 168 15.38 15.86 9.77
N LYS A 169 14.31 16.18 10.51
CA LYS A 169 14.37 16.67 11.89
C LYS A 169 14.38 15.55 12.94
N ALA A 170 14.32 14.28 12.52
CA ALA A 170 14.34 13.15 13.43
C ALA A 170 15.67 13.03 14.18
N ARG A 171 15.61 12.56 15.43
CA ARG A 171 16.82 12.31 16.22
C ARG A 171 17.63 11.17 15.60
N PRO A 172 18.97 11.17 15.71
CA PRO A 172 19.81 10.10 15.16
C PRO A 172 19.40 8.69 15.60
N SER A 173 19.03 8.50 16.86
CA SER A 173 18.56 7.21 17.40
C SER A 173 17.28 6.71 16.74
N MET A 174 16.38 7.61 16.31
CA MET A 174 15.17 7.25 15.59
C MET A 174 15.47 6.82 14.16
N VAL A 175 16.44 7.47 13.52
CA VAL A 175 16.91 7.11 12.18
C VAL A 175 17.57 5.73 12.19
N GLU A 176 18.37 5.42 13.21
CA GLU A 176 18.96 4.09 13.39
C GLU A 176 17.89 3.01 13.60
N ALA A 177 16.93 3.25 14.50
CA ALA A 177 15.81 2.33 14.70
C ALA A 177 14.97 2.13 13.43
N ALA A 178 14.74 3.21 12.66
CA ALA A 178 14.02 3.16 11.41
C ALA A 178 14.76 2.37 10.33
N ARG A 179 16.10 2.44 10.28
CA ARG A 179 16.89 1.61 9.38
C ARG A 179 16.74 0.13 9.70
N SER A 180 16.91 -0.26 10.97
CA SER A 180 16.70 -1.66 11.38
C SER A 180 15.29 -2.16 11.07
N LEU A 181 14.27 -1.31 11.25
CA LEU A 181 12.89 -1.64 10.90
C LEU A 181 12.69 -1.77 9.37
N SER A 182 13.28 -0.86 8.59
CA SER A 182 13.24 -0.91 7.12
C SER A 182 13.86 -2.20 6.59
N ASP A 183 15.03 -2.58 7.13
CA ASP A 183 15.73 -3.81 6.77
C ASP A 183 14.89 -5.06 7.13
N ALA A 184 14.24 -5.06 8.30
CA ALA A 184 13.33 -6.12 8.71
C ALA A 184 12.09 -6.22 7.78
N MET A 185 11.52 -5.09 7.36
CA MET A 185 10.39 -5.07 6.43
C MET A 185 10.78 -5.52 5.01
N ALA A 186 11.98 -5.14 4.56
CA ALA A 186 12.53 -5.58 3.28
C ALA A 186 12.88 -7.07 3.26
N SER A 187 13.42 -7.60 4.38
CA SER A 187 13.80 -9.01 4.52
C SER A 187 12.61 -9.94 4.80
N GLY A 188 11.55 -9.47 5.44
CA GLY A 188 10.28 -10.21 5.58
C GLY A 188 9.59 -10.50 4.24
N LEU A 189 9.98 -9.82 3.16
CA LEU A 189 9.58 -10.15 1.78
C LEU A 189 10.44 -11.25 1.14
N CYS A 190 11.60 -11.58 1.72
CA CYS A 190 12.49 -12.64 1.26
C CYS A 190 12.28 -13.99 1.97
N GLU A 191 11.67 -14.03 3.15
CA GLU A 191 11.39 -15.32 3.85
C GLU A 191 10.17 -16.08 3.29
N ALA A 192 9.40 -15.49 2.38
CA ALA A 192 8.39 -16.21 1.60
C ALA A 192 9.00 -17.09 0.48
N GLU A 193 10.34 -17.15 0.39
CA GLU A 193 11.09 -17.85 -0.65
C GLU A 193 12.03 -18.94 -0.12
N GLY A 194 11.79 -19.47 1.09
CA GLY A 194 12.44 -20.68 1.64
C GLY A 194 11.66 -21.96 1.39
#